data_AF-A0A7J6IC82-F1
#
_entry.id   AF-A0A7J6IC82-F1
#
_cell.length_a   1.000
_cell.length_b   1.000
_cell.length_c   1.000
_cell.angle_alpha   90.00
_cell.angle_beta   90.00
_cell.angle_gamma   90.00
#
_symmetry.space_group_name_H-M   'P 1'
#
loop_
_entity.id
_entity.type
_entity.pdbx_description
1 polymer ?
#
loop_
_entity_poly.entity_id
_entity_poly.type
_entity_poly.pdbx_seq_one_letter_code
_entity_poly.pdbx_strand_id
1 'polypeptide(L)'
;MDTSSPVPTPVDLRCSLCSQRAMFALTLACCQSLICGYCTNNRHAKCLVCEQMTADEPTPDMVTRKKILRFLRERLSALER
;
A
#
# COMPACT_ATOMS: atom_id res chain seq x y z
N MET A 1 30.46 8.50 6.21
CA MET A 1 29.57 7.80 5.26
C MET A 1 28.16 8.13 5.69
N ASP A 2 27.49 8.99 4.93
CA ASP A 2 26.18 9.54 5.24
C ASP A 2 25.13 8.43 5.15
N THR A 3 24.56 8.01 6.28
CA THR A 3 23.46 7.04 6.32
C THR A 3 22.16 7.72 6.67
N SER A 4 21.80 8.79 5.94
CA SER A 4 20.41 9.25 5.85
C SER A 4 19.58 8.28 4.98
N SER A 5 19.70 6.97 5.21
CA SER A 5 18.91 5.99 4.48
C SER A 5 17.46 6.15 4.94
N PRO A 6 16.53 6.58 4.05
CA PRO A 6 15.16 6.81 4.46
C PRO A 6 14.59 5.50 4.99
N VAL A 7 14.11 5.50 6.24
CA VAL A 7 13.48 4.31 6.84
C VAL A 7 12.47 3.77 5.84
N PRO A 8 12.69 2.54 5.33
CA PRO A 8 11.86 2.00 4.27
C PRO A 8 10.45 1.81 4.80
N THR A 9 9.43 2.03 3.95
CA THR A 9 8.04 1.79 4.33
C THR A 9 7.90 0.38 4.89
N PRO A 10 7.27 0.16 6.06
CA PRO A 10 6.99 -1.18 6.58
C PRO A 10 6.30 -2.07 5.54
N VAL A 11 6.65 -3.36 5.50
CA VAL A 11 6.16 -4.30 4.48
C VAL A 11 4.63 -4.39 4.49
N ASP A 12 4.00 -4.33 5.66
CA ASP A 12 2.54 -4.34 5.83
C ASP A 12 1.85 -3.06 5.33
N LEU A 13 2.61 -2.03 4.94
CA LEU A 13 2.11 -0.78 4.35
C LEU A 13 2.47 -0.63 2.87
N ARG A 14 3.02 -1.68 2.24
CA ARG A 14 3.40 -1.68 0.82
C ARG A 14 2.30 -2.26 -0.05
N CYS A 15 2.17 -1.68 -1.24
CA CYS A 15 1.35 -2.20 -2.31
C CYS A 15 1.95 -3.49 -2.85
N SER A 16 1.13 -4.54 -2.97
CA SER A 16 1.55 -5.85 -3.48
C SER A 16 1.95 -5.82 -4.96
N LEU A 17 1.56 -4.77 -5.71
CA LEU A 17 1.84 -4.65 -7.15
C LEU A 17 3.11 -3.84 -7.45
N CYS A 18 3.31 -2.70 -6.79
CA CYS A 18 4.46 -1.82 -7.07
C CYS A 18 5.52 -1.79 -5.96
N SER A 19 5.30 -2.51 -4.86
CA SER A 19 6.17 -2.50 -3.67
C SER A 19 6.37 -1.13 -2.99
N GLN A 20 5.69 -0.08 -3.47
CA GLN A 20 5.69 1.24 -2.86
C GLN A 20 4.63 1.35 -1.78
N ARG A 21 4.66 2.44 -1.02
CA ARG A 21 3.65 2.73 0.02
C ARG A 21 2.24 2.71 -0.56
N ALA A 22 1.32 1.99 0.09
CA ALA A 22 -0.06 1.81 -0.37
C ALA A 22 -0.94 3.06 -0.15
N MET A 23 -0.60 4.18 -0.77
CA MET A 23 -1.41 5.41 -0.71
C MET A 23 -2.83 5.14 -1.19
N PHE A 24 -3.82 5.65 -0.46
CA PHE A 24 -5.24 5.32 -0.66
C PHE A 24 -5.50 3.81 -0.63
N ALA A 25 -4.89 3.09 0.32
CA ALA A 25 -4.92 1.64 0.43
C ALA A 25 -6.31 1.02 0.17
N LEU A 26 -6.30 -0.06 -0.61
CA LEU A 26 -7.45 -0.87 -0.97
C LEU A 26 -7.10 -2.35 -0.80
N THR A 27 -8.11 -3.17 -0.54
CA THR A 27 -7.99 -4.61 -0.36
C THR A 27 -8.68 -5.33 -1.50
N LEU A 28 -7.97 -6.26 -2.14
CA LEU A 28 -8.54 -7.12 -3.17
C LEU A 28 -9.51 -8.14 -2.56
N ALA A 29 -10.73 -8.24 -3.09
CA ALA A 29 -11.74 -9.18 -2.57
C ALA A 29 -11.27 -10.65 -2.64
N CYS A 30 -10.60 -11.04 -3.73
CA CYS A 30 -10.22 -12.42 -4.00
C CYS A 30 -9.14 -12.99 -3.08
N CYS A 31 -8.14 -12.20 -2.67
CA CYS A 31 -6.98 -12.67 -1.90
C CYS A 31 -6.64 -11.79 -0.70
N GLN A 32 -7.47 -10.79 -0.42
CA GLN A 32 -7.27 -9.83 0.66
C GLN A 32 -5.92 -9.09 0.58
N SER A 33 -5.31 -9.07 -0.60
CA SER A 33 -4.02 -8.41 -0.81
C SER A 33 -4.17 -6.90 -0.86
N LEU A 34 -3.20 -6.22 -0.27
CA LEU A 34 -3.16 -4.77 -0.17
C LEU A 34 -2.61 -4.15 -1.46
N ILE A 35 -3.33 -3.20 -2.04
CA ILE A 35 -2.88 -2.40 -3.20
C ILE A 35 -3.03 -0.90 -2.94
N CYS A 36 -2.30 -0.08 -3.69
CA CYS A 36 -2.51 1.38 -3.68
C CYS A 36 -3.62 1.81 -4.65
N GLY A 37 -4.20 2.99 -4.41
CA GLY A 37 -5.21 3.57 -5.30
C GLY A 37 -4.72 3.76 -6.73
N TYR A 38 -3.43 4.04 -6.93
CA TYR A 38 -2.85 4.21 -8.27
C TYR A 38 -2.82 2.91 -9.06
N CYS A 39 -2.50 1.78 -8.42
CA CYS A 39 -2.50 0.47 -9.08
C CYS A 39 -3.91 -0.10 -9.28
N THR A 40 -4.94 0.53 -8.73
CA THR A 40 -6.33 0.09 -8.88
C THR A 40 -6.84 0.26 -10.30
N ASN A 41 -6.30 1.24 -11.04
CA ASN A 41 -6.69 1.49 -12.44
C ASN A 41 -6.10 0.47 -13.42
N ASN A 42 -5.08 -0.32 -13.02
CA ASN A 42 -4.53 -1.42 -13.81
C ASN A 42 -5.36 -2.70 -13.65
N ARG A 43 -6.69 -2.60 -13.75
CA ARG A 43 -7.57 -3.77 -13.62
C ARG A 43 -7.42 -4.69 -14.83
N HIS A 44 -7.05 -5.91 -14.54
CA HIS A 44 -7.15 -7.04 -15.45
C HIS A 44 -8.30 -7.93 -14.99
N ALA A 45 -8.87 -8.74 -15.89
CA ALA A 45 -9.88 -9.74 -15.52
C ALA A 45 -9.33 -10.75 -14.48
N LYS A 46 -8.01 -10.94 -14.48
CA LYS A 46 -7.25 -11.80 -13.58
C LYS A 46 -6.48 -10.96 -12.56
N CYS A 47 -6.57 -11.31 -11.29
CA CYS A 47 -5.80 -10.69 -10.22
C CYS A 47 -4.29 -10.91 -10.47
N LEU A 48 -3.51 -9.83 -10.51
CA LEU A 48 -2.05 -9.91 -10.70
C LEU A 48 -1.29 -10.43 -9.46
N VAL A 49 -1.98 -10.61 -8.34
CA VAL A 49 -1.37 -11.12 -7.09
C VAL A 49 -1.60 -12.61 -6.91
N CYS A 50 -2.86 -13.06 -6.99
CA CYS A 50 -3.24 -14.45 -6.71
C CYS A 50 -3.75 -15.20 -7.94
N GLU A 51 -3.74 -14.57 -9.11
CA GLU A 51 -4.14 -15.17 -10.37
C GLU A 51 -5.62 -15.59 -10.48
N GLN A 52 -6.45 -15.27 -9.48
CA GLN A 52 -7.89 -15.53 -9.53
C GLN A 52 -8.62 -14.51 -10.39
N MET A 53 -9.67 -14.95 -11.08
CA MET A 53 -10.60 -14.04 -11.74
C MET A 53 -11.27 -13.16 -10.68
N THR A 54 -11.29 -11.85 -10.89
CA THR A 54 -11.87 -10.90 -9.93
C THR A 54 -12.95 -10.08 -10.61
N ALA A 55 -14.21 -10.42 -10.33
CA ALA A 55 -15.36 -9.60 -10.72
C ALA A 55 -15.60 -8.45 -9.73
N ASP A 56 -15.20 -8.64 -8.48
CA ASP A 56 -15.44 -7.69 -7.41
C ASP A 56 -14.42 -6.55 -7.38
N GLU A 57 -14.92 -5.38 -6.98
CA GLU A 57 -14.10 -4.19 -6.82
C GLU A 57 -13.26 -4.25 -5.53
N PRO A 58 -12.02 -3.74 -5.53
CA PRO A 58 -11.25 -3.58 -4.30
C PRO A 58 -11.95 -2.64 -3.32
N THR A 59 -11.91 -2.95 -2.04
CA THR A 59 -12.58 -2.17 -0.99
C THR A 59 -11.57 -1.29 -0.22
N PRO A 60 -11.96 -0.10 0.27
CA PRO A 60 -11.06 0.75 1.05
C PRO A 60 -10.54 0.11 2.35
N ASP A 61 -9.22 0.08 2.53
CA ASP A 61 -8.60 -0.33 3.80
C ASP A 61 -8.32 0.90 4.69
N MET A 62 -9.28 1.23 5.53
CA MET A 62 -9.19 2.39 6.43
C MET A 62 -8.17 2.20 7.56
N VAL A 63 -7.88 0.96 7.96
CA VAL A 63 -6.90 0.66 9.01
C VAL A 63 -5.50 0.95 8.47
N THR A 64 -5.18 0.43 7.30
CA THR A 64 -3.88 0.64 6.66
C THR A 64 -3.66 2.10 6.27
N ARG A 65 -4.70 2.80 5.79
CA ARG A 65 -4.64 4.26 5.57
C ARG A 65 -4.24 5.03 6.84
N LYS A 66 -4.85 4.70 7.99
CA LYS A 66 -4.48 5.32 9.28
C LYS A 66 -3.03 5.01 9.68
N LYS A 67 -2.58 3.76 9.52
CA LYS A 67 -1.18 3.36 9.79
C LYS A 67 -0.19 4.12 8.91
N ILE A 68 -0.47 4.28 7.62
CA ILE A 68 0.34 5.05 6.67
C ILE A 68 0.45 6.51 7.11
N LEU A 69 -0.66 7.14 7.50
CA LEU A 69 -0.66 8.52 7.99
C LEU A 69 0.17 8.67 9.27
N ARG A 70 0.04 7.73 10.20
CA ARG A 70 0.86 7.72 11.43
C ARG A 70 2.35 7.61 11.09
N PHE A 71 2.72 6.66 10.24
CA PHE A 71 4.10 6.47 9.80
C PHE A 71 4.67 7.72 9.11
N LEU A 72 3.87 8.41 8.29
CA LEU A 72 4.29 9.67 7.67
C LEU A 72 4.51 10.78 8.69
N ARG A 73 3.61 10.94 9.68
CA ARG A 73 3.75 11.95 10.74
C ARG A 73 5.00 11.71 11.57
N GLU A 74 5.22 10.48 12.01
CA GLU A 74 6.41 10.11 12.80
C GLU A 74 7.71 10.42 12.03
N ARG A 75 7.71 10.18 10.71
CA ARG A 75 8.85 10.51 9.84
C ARG A 75 9.07 12.01 9.65
N LEU A 76 7.99 12.79 9.50
CA LEU A 76 8.11 14.25 9.39
C LEU A 76 8.65 14.85 10.69
N SER A 77 8.11 14.45 11.84
CA SER A 77 8.58 14.91 13.15
C SER A 77 10.03 14.48 13.47
N ALA A 78 10.53 13.41 12.85
CA ALA A 78 11.92 13.00 12.95
C ALA A 78 12.88 13.82 12.07
N LEU A 79 12.38 14.49 11.02
CA LEU A 79 13.17 15.37 10.15
C LEU A 79 13.27 16.80 10.68
N GLU A 80 12.37 17.19 11.59
CA GLU A 80 12.35 18.52 12.24
C GLU A 80 13.25 18.59 13.50
N ARG A 81 13.95 17.51 13.84
CA ARG A 81 14.89 17.41 14.97
C ARG A 81 16.32 17.32 14.47
#